data_AF-D5E8E0-F1
#
_entry.id   AF-D5E8E0-F1
#
_cell.length_a   1.000
_cell.length_b   1.000
_cell.length_c   1.000
_cell.angle_alpha   90.00
_cell.angle_beta   90.00
_cell.angle_gamma   90.00
#
_symmetry.space_group_name_H-M   'P 1'
#
loop_
_entity.id
_entity.type
_entity.pdbx_description
1 polymer ?
#
loop_
_entity_poly.entity_id
_entity_poly.type
_entity_poly.pdbx_seq_one_letter_code
_entity_poly.pdbx_strand_id
1 'polypeptide(L)'
;MKQNVTQILKDIFTSSGYRIVDSSIADLIAEKDEKKMYIKFSNLLNTSYIEDFAYNIRDGAGLIVATENASQEQIEFASQKGVIVWDREELAYQIGNAVLADIEGESIELGGQSPPVEKTTEEYIIADDKKKKPKVFSGNKKEVENKPIESKPEVKSDVETVPSVENKVIDLRSAPVDITGERAISIARPHQRDVTNAALKFVPLWKYTYEIQAQRQFRSKIIDIEGNGEGYFNSMNEIFENFDLPEISNQVEVKVNDYEVKAPIITKEEATKAIYERVIDQYTRDVKFDNTIGEAIISEHKRISPSKKEIEMEIEMVYLPVWEAKGKRNSVEINANNGEVLSNPVDNDVEIM
;
A
#
# COMPACT_ATOMS: atom_id res chain seq x y z
N MET A 1 4.23 -13.08 13.79
CA MET A 1 4.39 -11.62 13.72
C MET A 1 3.30 -10.87 14.49
N LYS A 2 2.01 -11.23 14.34
CA LYS A 2 0.88 -10.64 15.07
C LYS A 2 1.09 -10.50 16.59
N GLN A 3 1.63 -11.54 17.25
CA GLN A 3 1.92 -11.51 18.70
C GLN A 3 2.90 -10.41 19.14
N ASN A 4 3.91 -10.09 18.32
CA ASN A 4 4.91 -9.07 18.67
C ASN A 4 4.32 -7.66 18.58
N VAL A 5 3.54 -7.38 17.53
CA VAL A 5 2.85 -6.08 17.37
C VAL A 5 1.77 -5.92 18.43
N THR A 6 1.01 -6.99 18.74
CA THR A 6 0.03 -6.96 19.82
C THR A 6 0.67 -6.62 21.17
N GLN A 7 1.88 -7.12 21.47
CA GLN A 7 2.57 -6.78 22.71
C GLN A 7 2.99 -5.31 22.74
N ILE A 8 3.57 -4.80 21.65
CA ILE A 8 3.93 -3.38 21.52
C ILE A 8 2.71 -2.48 21.71
N LEU A 9 1.58 -2.82 21.09
CA LEU A 9 0.33 -2.08 21.28
C LEU A 9 -0.14 -2.13 22.73
N LYS A 10 -0.08 -3.29 23.39
CA LYS A 10 -0.41 -3.40 24.82
C LYS A 10 0.44 -2.44 25.65
N ASP A 11 1.74 -2.40 25.40
CA ASP A 11 2.67 -1.56 26.15
C ASP A 11 2.37 -0.06 25.90
N ILE A 12 2.20 0.36 24.64
CA ILE A 12 1.88 1.76 24.27
C ILE A 12 0.59 2.25 24.92
N PHE A 13 -0.48 1.48 24.79
CA PHE A 13 -1.77 1.85 25.33
C PHE A 13 -1.75 1.85 26.87
N THR A 14 -1.06 0.89 27.49
CA THR A 14 -0.92 0.83 28.95
C THR A 14 -0.13 2.02 29.49
N SER A 15 1.00 2.37 28.86
CA SER A 15 1.80 3.56 29.22
C SER A 15 1.02 4.86 29.03
N SER A 16 0.09 4.89 28.07
CA SER A 16 -0.81 6.03 27.84
C SER A 16 -2.03 6.05 28.79
N GLY A 17 -2.08 5.14 29.77
CA GLY A 17 -3.10 5.08 30.81
C GLY A 17 -4.39 4.34 30.41
N TYR A 18 -4.37 3.55 29.34
CA TYR A 18 -5.49 2.69 28.97
C TYR A 18 -5.42 1.34 29.69
N ARG A 19 -6.58 0.80 30.06
CA ARG A 19 -6.73 -0.58 30.48
C ARG A 19 -6.98 -1.45 29.26
N ILE A 20 -6.19 -2.51 29.08
CA ILE A 20 -6.39 -3.49 28.00
C ILE A 20 -7.31 -4.62 28.45
N VAL A 21 -8.28 -4.95 27.61
CA VAL A 21 -9.23 -6.06 27.80
C VAL A 21 -9.21 -6.96 26.55
N ASP A 22 -9.19 -8.27 26.74
CA ASP A 22 -9.31 -9.23 25.64
C ASP A 22 -10.75 -9.26 25.11
N SER A 23 -10.91 -9.48 23.81
CA SER A 23 -12.21 -9.45 23.13
C SER A 23 -12.36 -10.57 22.11
N SER A 24 -13.59 -11.00 21.85
CA SER A 24 -13.93 -11.90 20.75
C SER A 24 -14.25 -11.16 19.44
N ILE A 25 -14.42 -9.83 19.50
CA ILE A 25 -14.86 -8.98 18.38
C ILE A 25 -13.67 -8.21 17.76
N ALA A 26 -12.66 -7.91 18.57
CA ALA A 26 -11.45 -7.20 18.21
C ALA A 26 -10.23 -7.96 18.74
N ASP A 27 -9.04 -7.65 18.23
CA ASP A 27 -7.81 -8.27 18.73
C ASP A 27 -7.47 -7.75 20.14
N LEU A 28 -7.77 -6.46 20.40
CA LEU A 28 -7.65 -5.82 21.72
C LEU A 28 -8.80 -4.83 21.91
N ILE A 29 -9.16 -4.57 23.17
CA ILE A 29 -9.94 -3.39 23.55
C ILE A 29 -9.09 -2.56 24.51
N ALA A 30 -8.94 -1.28 24.21
CA ALA A 30 -8.33 -0.30 25.11
C ALA A 30 -9.41 0.59 25.73
N GLU A 31 -9.44 0.68 27.05
CA GLU A 31 -10.44 1.45 27.80
C GLU A 31 -9.80 2.56 28.64
N LYS A 32 -10.30 3.78 28.51
CA LYS A 32 -9.88 4.94 29.31
C LYS A 32 -11.06 5.90 29.48
N ASP A 33 -11.31 6.36 30.70
CA ASP A 33 -12.39 7.30 31.03
C ASP A 33 -13.77 6.90 30.47
N GLU A 34 -14.15 5.63 30.66
CA GLU A 34 -15.39 5.00 30.14
C GLU A 34 -15.50 4.92 28.61
N LYS A 35 -14.50 5.39 27.86
CA LYS A 35 -14.42 5.26 26.41
C LYS A 35 -13.69 3.96 26.05
N LYS A 36 -14.25 3.24 25.06
CA LYS A 36 -13.65 2.03 24.50
C LYS A 36 -13.11 2.29 23.11
N MET A 37 -11.93 1.74 22.84
CA MET A 37 -11.34 1.66 21.51
C MET A 37 -11.15 0.21 21.15
N TYR A 38 -11.82 -0.23 20.09
CA TYR A 38 -11.70 -1.58 19.55
C TYR A 38 -10.55 -1.58 18.57
N ILE A 39 -9.56 -2.45 18.78
CA ILE A 39 -8.33 -2.46 17.99
C ILE A 39 -8.25 -3.77 17.22
N LYS A 40 -8.17 -3.70 15.90
CA LYS A 40 -7.87 -4.84 15.04
C LYS A 40 -6.53 -4.65 14.34
N PHE A 41 -5.78 -5.74 14.26
CA PHE A 41 -4.56 -5.82 13.48
C PHE A 41 -4.86 -6.50 12.14
N SER A 42 -4.65 -5.78 11.04
CA SER A 42 -4.86 -6.31 9.69
C SER A 42 -3.98 -5.61 8.68
N ASN A 43 -3.40 -6.38 7.77
CA ASN A 43 -2.71 -5.86 6.59
C ASN A 43 -3.64 -5.78 5.38
N LEU A 44 -4.90 -6.21 5.52
CA LEU A 44 -5.91 -6.15 4.45
C LEU A 44 -6.89 -5.02 4.79
N LEU A 45 -6.69 -3.86 4.17
CA LEU A 45 -7.57 -2.69 4.26
C LEU A 45 -8.49 -2.62 3.05
N ASN A 46 -9.39 -3.57 2.88
CA ASN A 46 -10.44 -3.47 1.87
C ASN A 46 -11.74 -2.91 2.45
N THR A 47 -12.59 -2.39 1.57
CA THR A 47 -13.88 -1.79 1.91
C THR A 47 -14.76 -2.72 2.76
N SER A 48 -14.86 -4.00 2.39
CA SER A 48 -15.67 -4.99 3.13
C SER A 48 -15.15 -5.18 4.55
N TYR A 49 -13.83 -5.26 4.74
CA TYR A 49 -13.22 -5.46 6.04
C TYR A 49 -13.48 -4.28 6.98
N ILE A 50 -13.34 -3.06 6.46
CA ILE A 50 -13.63 -1.83 7.21
C ILE A 50 -15.11 -1.76 7.57
N GLU A 51 -16.02 -2.10 6.65
CA GLU A 51 -17.46 -2.14 6.93
C GLU A 51 -17.83 -3.18 7.97
N ASP A 52 -17.34 -4.41 7.84
CA ASP A 52 -17.59 -5.48 8.79
C ASP A 52 -17.07 -5.10 10.17
N PHE A 53 -15.89 -4.50 10.25
CA PHE A 53 -15.34 -4.06 11.53
C PHE A 53 -16.17 -2.94 12.15
N ALA A 54 -16.50 -1.90 11.37
CA ALA A 54 -17.33 -0.78 11.82
C ALA A 54 -18.71 -1.25 12.32
N TYR A 55 -19.34 -2.18 11.59
CA TYR A 55 -20.66 -2.73 11.95
C TYR A 55 -20.66 -3.47 13.30
N ASN A 56 -19.53 -4.08 13.67
CA ASN A 56 -19.41 -4.82 14.91
C ASN A 56 -19.14 -3.93 16.14
N ILE A 57 -18.82 -2.65 15.94
CA ILE A 57 -18.57 -1.68 17.02
C ILE A 57 -19.90 -1.04 17.43
N ARG A 58 -20.34 -1.30 18.65
CA ARG A 58 -21.62 -0.79 19.18
C ARG A 58 -21.46 0.44 20.07
N ASP A 59 -20.37 0.51 20.83
CA ASP A 59 -20.09 1.52 21.85
C ASP A 59 -18.60 1.85 21.89
N GLY A 60 -18.14 2.80 21.07
CA GLY A 60 -16.74 3.24 21.08
C GLY A 60 -16.21 3.61 19.70
N ALA A 61 -14.89 3.75 19.61
CA ALA A 61 -14.19 4.01 18.34
C ALA A 61 -13.51 2.73 17.83
N GLY A 62 -13.46 2.58 16.51
CA GLY A 62 -12.65 1.54 15.87
C GLY A 62 -11.25 2.06 15.56
N LEU A 63 -10.26 1.21 15.76
CA LEU A 63 -8.89 1.42 15.31
C LEU A 63 -8.45 0.18 14.53
N ILE A 64 -8.04 0.38 13.28
CA ILE A 64 -7.32 -0.64 12.52
C ILE A 64 -5.85 -0.28 12.52
N VAL A 65 -5.01 -1.22 12.94
CA VAL A 65 -3.56 -1.12 12.89
C VAL A 65 -3.05 -2.02 11.77
N ALA A 66 -2.32 -1.44 10.82
CA ALA A 66 -1.71 -2.14 9.70
C ALA A 66 -0.19 -1.93 9.69
N THR A 67 0.56 -2.93 9.22
CA THR A 67 2.01 -2.77 8.97
C THR A 67 2.33 -2.34 7.55
N GLU A 68 1.30 -2.06 6.75
CA GLU A 68 1.38 -1.58 5.37
C GLU A 68 0.76 -0.17 5.31
N ASN A 69 1.14 0.62 4.32
CA ASN A 69 0.56 1.96 4.12
C ASN A 69 -0.87 1.84 3.60
N ALA A 70 -1.75 2.72 4.07
CA ALA A 70 -3.12 2.81 3.60
C ALA A 70 -3.23 3.88 2.51
N SER A 71 -3.98 3.61 1.45
CA SER A 71 -4.29 4.64 0.48
C SER A 71 -5.19 5.72 1.10
N GLN A 72 -5.11 6.94 0.58
CA GLN A 72 -5.95 8.04 1.04
C GLN A 72 -7.44 7.71 0.95
N GLU A 73 -7.85 6.98 -0.09
CA GLU A 73 -9.24 6.52 -0.25
C GLU A 73 -9.67 5.54 0.85
N GLN A 74 -8.79 4.63 1.28
CA GLN A 74 -9.06 3.70 2.38
C GLN A 74 -9.18 4.43 3.72
N ILE A 75 -8.32 5.40 3.97
CA ILE A 75 -8.35 6.23 5.19
C ILE A 75 -9.64 7.06 5.23
N GLU A 76 -10.01 7.71 4.13
CA GLU A 76 -11.24 8.48 4.02
C GLU A 76 -12.48 7.59 4.19
N PHE A 77 -12.49 6.41 3.59
CA PHE A 77 -13.57 5.45 3.74
C PHE A 77 -13.71 4.96 5.20
N ALA A 78 -12.61 4.61 5.85
CA ALA A 78 -12.60 4.22 7.26
C ALA A 78 -13.12 5.36 8.16
N SER A 79 -12.66 6.59 7.91
CA SER A 79 -13.11 7.78 8.65
C SER A 79 -14.62 8.00 8.51
N GLN A 80 -15.18 7.85 7.31
CA GLN A 80 -16.64 7.92 7.08
C GLN A 80 -17.43 6.87 7.88
N LYS A 81 -16.81 5.73 8.20
CA LYS A 81 -17.40 4.65 9.01
C LYS A 81 -17.08 4.77 10.50
N GLY A 82 -16.41 5.85 10.94
CA GLY A 82 -16.02 6.07 12.33
C GLY A 82 -14.86 5.18 12.80
N VAL A 83 -14.01 4.73 11.87
CA VAL A 83 -12.85 3.90 12.12
C VAL A 83 -11.58 4.70 11.83
N ILE A 84 -10.67 4.72 12.81
CA ILE A 84 -9.33 5.28 12.69
C ILE A 84 -8.42 4.23 12.08
N VAL A 85 -7.50 4.62 11.20
CA VAL A 85 -6.48 3.74 10.63
C VAL A 85 -5.12 4.23 11.07
N TRP A 86 -4.37 3.35 11.72
CA TRP A 86 -2.92 3.49 11.89
C TRP A 86 -2.28 2.57 10.87
N ASP A 87 -1.96 3.14 9.72
CA ASP A 87 -1.14 2.46 8.75
C ASP A 87 0.32 2.42 9.22
N ARG A 88 1.25 1.93 8.40
CA ARG A 88 2.64 1.78 8.83
C ARG A 88 3.27 3.10 9.29
N GLU A 89 3.03 4.19 8.56
CA GLU A 89 3.60 5.50 8.89
C GLU A 89 3.03 6.05 10.20
N GLU A 90 1.71 6.03 10.34
CA GLU A 90 1.06 6.50 11.56
C GLU A 90 1.41 5.59 12.76
N LEU A 91 1.47 4.27 12.56
CA LEU A 91 1.90 3.33 13.61
C LEU A 91 3.34 3.62 14.05
N ALA A 92 4.27 3.82 13.12
CA ALA A 92 5.65 4.16 13.44
C ALA A 92 5.75 5.49 14.19
N TYR A 93 4.96 6.48 13.78
CA TYR A 93 4.85 7.78 14.46
C TYR A 93 4.33 7.63 15.90
N GLN A 94 3.26 6.87 16.11
CA GLN A 94 2.67 6.62 17.43
C GLN A 94 3.62 5.82 18.34
N ILE A 95 4.34 4.82 17.81
CA ILE A 95 5.40 4.11 18.54
C ILE A 95 6.52 5.09 18.94
N GLY A 96 7.00 5.90 18.01
CA GLY A 96 8.06 6.87 18.26
C GLY A 96 7.69 7.86 19.37
N ASN A 97 6.48 8.42 19.29
CA ASN A 97 5.95 9.29 20.34
C ASN A 97 5.88 8.55 21.68
N ALA A 98 5.31 7.33 21.71
CA ALA A 98 5.20 6.53 22.92
C ALA A 98 6.53 6.29 23.62
N VAL A 99 7.58 5.99 22.85
CA VAL A 99 8.93 5.82 23.40
C VAL A 99 9.49 7.12 23.97
N LEU A 100 9.27 8.26 23.29
CA LEU A 100 9.74 9.56 23.77
C LEU A 100 9.03 9.99 25.06
N ALA A 101 7.71 9.83 25.12
CA ALA A 101 6.95 10.21 26.31
C ALA A 101 7.27 9.32 27.52
N ASP A 102 7.55 8.04 27.31
CA ASP A 102 8.02 7.15 28.38
C ASP A 102 9.37 7.62 28.97
N ILE A 103 10.27 8.13 28.12
CA ILE A 103 11.55 8.72 28.55
C ILE A 103 11.33 10.05 29.31
N GLU A 104 10.37 10.87 28.85
CA GLU A 104 10.07 12.18 29.43
C GLU A 104 9.15 12.10 30.67
N GLY A 105 8.56 10.93 30.94
CA GLY A 105 7.61 10.72 32.03
C GLY A 105 6.24 11.34 31.78
N GLU A 106 5.89 11.60 30.51
CA GLU A 106 4.63 12.19 30.08
C GLU A 106 3.66 11.12 29.53
N SER A 107 2.36 11.39 29.59
CA SER A 107 1.33 10.52 28.99
C SER A 107 0.84 11.09 27.66
N ILE A 108 0.75 10.27 26.62
CA ILE A 108 0.28 10.71 25.29
C ILE A 108 -1.24 10.51 25.16
N GLU A 109 -1.89 11.44 24.47
CA GLU A 109 -3.22 11.20 23.91
C GLU A 109 -3.10 10.39 22.61
N LEU A 110 -3.46 9.11 22.67
CA LEU A 110 -3.46 8.23 21.50
C LEU A 110 -4.72 8.51 20.66
N GLY A 111 -4.51 9.05 19.46
CA GLY A 111 -5.56 9.37 18.49
C GLY A 111 -5.01 10.17 17.33
N GLY A 112 -4.81 9.51 16.18
CA GLY A 112 -4.62 10.20 14.90
C GLY A 112 -5.89 10.97 14.53
N GLN A 113 -5.72 12.08 13.79
CA GLN A 113 -6.71 13.13 13.47
C GLN A 113 -8.16 12.84 13.86
N SER A 114 -8.69 13.67 14.74
CA SER A 114 -10.05 13.64 15.26
C SER A 114 -11.07 13.28 14.16
N PRO A 115 -12.02 12.36 14.40
CA PRO A 115 -13.19 12.25 13.54
C PRO A 115 -13.91 13.61 13.56
N PRO A 116 -14.47 14.08 12.42
CA PRO A 116 -15.36 15.23 12.45
C PRO A 116 -16.58 14.86 13.32
N VAL A 117 -16.62 15.43 14.52
CA VAL A 117 -17.75 15.30 15.43
C VAL A 117 -18.90 16.16 14.91
N GLU A 118 -20.06 15.49 14.87
CA GLU A 118 -21.44 15.99 14.91
C GLU A 118 -22.11 16.53 13.64
N LYS A 119 -23.00 15.66 13.14
CA LYS A 119 -24.32 16.03 12.64
C LYS A 119 -25.00 17.02 13.57
N THR A 120 -25.43 18.15 13.03
CA THR A 120 -26.65 18.83 13.44
C THR A 120 -27.55 18.97 12.23
N THR A 121 -28.78 18.47 12.39
CA THR A 121 -29.91 18.61 11.49
C THR A 121 -30.50 20.01 11.61
N GLU A 122 -31.15 20.48 10.54
CA GLU A 122 -31.99 21.70 10.41
C GLU A 122 -31.17 22.98 10.09
N GLU A 123 -31.43 23.78 9.05
CA GLU A 123 -32.69 24.10 8.37
C GLU A 123 -32.52 24.33 6.85
N TYR A 124 -33.58 23.99 6.13
CA TYR A 124 -33.92 24.52 4.81
C TYR A 124 -34.00 26.06 4.85
N ILE A 125 -33.20 26.75 4.02
CA ILE A 125 -33.64 27.98 3.37
C ILE A 125 -33.23 27.94 1.90
N ILE A 126 -34.26 27.80 1.05
CA ILE A 126 -34.24 28.09 -0.38
C ILE A 126 -34.27 29.63 -0.52
N ALA A 127 -33.35 30.21 -1.31
CA ALA A 127 -33.63 31.34 -2.20
C ALA A 127 -32.40 31.75 -3.03
N ASP A 128 -32.48 31.44 -4.33
CA ASP A 128 -32.28 32.32 -5.49
C ASP A 128 -31.03 33.21 -5.68
N ASP A 129 -30.38 32.90 -6.82
CA ASP A 129 -30.19 33.80 -7.97
C ASP A 129 -29.16 34.94 -7.83
N LYS A 130 -28.00 34.77 -8.48
CA LYS A 130 -27.68 35.52 -9.72
C LYS A 130 -26.30 35.20 -10.29
N LYS A 131 -26.33 34.71 -11.53
CA LYS A 131 -25.27 34.74 -12.54
C LYS A 131 -24.62 36.12 -12.65
N LYS A 132 -23.30 36.17 -12.87
CA LYS A 132 -22.64 37.18 -13.72
C LYS A 132 -21.26 36.71 -14.22
N LYS A 133 -21.22 36.27 -15.48
CA LYS A 133 -20.03 36.26 -16.34
C LYS A 133 -19.74 37.71 -16.81
N PRO A 134 -18.49 38.11 -17.07
CA PRO A 134 -18.20 39.23 -17.95
C PRO A 134 -17.94 38.78 -19.40
N LYS A 135 -18.44 39.63 -20.31
CA LYS A 135 -18.35 39.65 -21.79
C LYS A 135 -16.88 39.86 -22.21
N VAL A 136 -16.33 39.15 -23.20
CA VAL A 136 -16.41 39.39 -24.66
C VAL A 136 -16.32 40.87 -25.04
N PHE A 137 -15.14 41.28 -25.52
CA PHE A 137 -14.93 42.50 -26.29
C PHE A 137 -14.61 42.09 -27.74
N SER A 138 -15.36 42.65 -28.68
CA SER A 138 -15.23 42.48 -30.12
C SER A 138 -14.75 43.78 -30.77
N GLY A 139 -14.10 43.64 -31.93
CA GLY A 139 -13.72 44.71 -32.85
C GLY A 139 -12.42 44.31 -33.55
N ASN A 140 -12.28 44.26 -34.87
CA ASN A 140 -13.16 44.64 -35.97
C ASN A 140 -12.69 43.87 -37.22
N LYS A 141 -13.61 43.49 -38.10
CA LYS A 141 -13.33 42.94 -39.44
C LYS A 141 -12.86 44.05 -40.39
N LYS A 142 -11.88 43.76 -41.24
CA LYS A 142 -11.86 44.18 -42.65
C LYS A 142 -11.40 43.01 -43.52
N GLU A 143 -12.12 42.85 -44.61
CA GLU A 143 -12.14 41.78 -45.59
C GLU A 143 -11.53 42.33 -46.88
N VAL A 144 -10.60 41.61 -47.52
CA VAL A 144 -10.25 41.77 -48.94
C VAL A 144 -9.87 40.40 -49.52
N GLU A 145 -10.43 40.12 -50.69
CA GLU A 145 -10.41 38.91 -51.51
C GLU A 145 -9.07 38.50 -52.15
N ASN A 146 -8.85 37.18 -52.19
CA ASN A 146 -8.33 36.28 -53.25
C ASN A 146 -7.35 36.79 -54.35
N LYS A 147 -6.15 36.19 -54.43
CA LYS A 147 -5.77 35.10 -55.38
C LYS A 147 -4.29 34.66 -55.23
N PRO A 148 -3.93 33.43 -55.69
CA PRO A 148 -2.68 32.74 -55.33
C PRO A 148 -1.56 32.94 -56.37
N ILE A 149 -0.30 33.09 -55.91
CA ILE A 149 0.90 32.96 -56.74
C ILE A 149 2.04 32.34 -55.91
N GLU A 150 2.65 31.30 -56.47
CA GLU A 150 3.87 30.62 -56.02
C GLU A 150 5.06 31.58 -55.88
N SER A 151 5.88 31.39 -54.84
CA SER A 151 7.34 31.15 -54.94
C SER A 151 8.02 31.30 -53.58
N LYS A 152 8.83 30.29 -53.22
CA LYS A 152 9.85 30.31 -52.16
C LYS A 152 10.79 31.51 -52.33
N PRO A 153 11.32 32.07 -51.24
CA PRO A 153 12.67 31.65 -50.85
C PRO A 153 12.83 31.32 -49.36
N GLU A 154 13.81 30.47 -49.13
CA GLU A 154 14.28 29.93 -47.86
C GLU A 154 14.59 31.03 -46.83
N VAL A 155 13.97 30.91 -45.66
CA VAL A 155 14.48 31.49 -44.42
C VAL A 155 14.87 30.31 -43.54
N LYS A 156 16.18 30.18 -43.30
CA LYS A 156 16.77 29.23 -42.37
C LYS A 156 16.21 29.53 -40.98
N SER A 157 15.28 28.72 -40.51
CA SER A 157 14.99 28.60 -39.08
C SER A 157 16.03 27.65 -38.51
N ASP A 158 16.89 28.16 -37.63
CA ASP A 158 17.66 27.34 -36.71
C ASP A 158 16.65 26.54 -35.86
N VAL A 159 16.36 25.33 -36.32
CA VAL A 159 15.68 24.33 -35.52
C VAL A 159 16.74 23.81 -34.57
N GLU A 160 16.73 24.31 -33.33
CA GLU A 160 17.31 23.55 -32.22
C GLU A 160 16.73 22.14 -32.31
N THR A 161 17.59 21.19 -32.63
CA THR A 161 17.31 19.77 -32.63
C THR A 161 16.86 19.40 -31.23
N VAL A 162 15.55 19.30 -31.02
CA VAL A 162 14.99 18.57 -29.89
C VAL A 162 15.60 17.17 -29.98
N PRO A 163 16.33 16.67 -28.97
CA PRO A 163 16.89 15.33 -29.04
C PRO A 163 15.74 14.36 -29.25
N SER A 164 15.75 13.66 -30.39
CA SER A 164 14.80 12.59 -30.64
C SER A 164 15.06 11.50 -29.60
N VAL A 165 14.14 11.38 -28.65
CA VAL A 165 14.11 10.24 -27.74
C VAL A 165 13.85 9.01 -28.61
N GLU A 166 14.88 8.21 -28.89
CA GLU A 166 14.71 6.94 -29.60
C GLU A 166 13.97 5.98 -28.67
N ASN A 167 12.82 5.46 -29.13
CA ASN A 167 12.12 4.41 -28.41
C ASN A 167 12.95 3.12 -28.51
N LYS A 168 13.45 2.65 -27.37
CA LYS A 168 14.21 1.39 -27.27
C LYS A 168 13.27 0.30 -26.80
N VAL A 169 13.25 -0.84 -27.49
CA VAL A 169 12.58 -2.05 -27.02
C VAL A 169 13.63 -2.97 -26.42
N ILE A 170 13.43 -3.38 -25.16
CA ILE A 170 14.34 -4.27 -24.46
C ILE A 170 13.65 -5.60 -24.17
N ASP A 171 14.38 -6.70 -24.38
CA ASP A 171 13.93 -8.07 -24.04
C ASP A 171 14.06 -8.28 -22.52
N LEU A 172 13.13 -7.69 -21.77
CA LEU A 172 13.07 -7.77 -20.32
C LEU A 172 11.63 -8.05 -19.90
N ARG A 173 11.46 -9.10 -19.09
CA ARG A 173 10.14 -9.49 -18.60
C ARG A 173 9.68 -8.54 -17.50
N SER A 174 8.91 -7.52 -17.87
CA SER A 174 8.64 -6.36 -17.03
C SER A 174 7.20 -5.87 -17.16
N ALA A 175 6.71 -5.19 -16.12
CA ALA A 175 5.56 -4.30 -16.28
C ALA A 175 5.94 -3.13 -17.24
N PRO A 176 4.96 -2.53 -17.94
CA PRO A 176 5.23 -1.45 -18.88
C PRO A 176 5.55 -0.13 -18.18
N VAL A 177 6.30 0.73 -18.87
CA VAL A 177 6.68 2.08 -18.41
C VAL A 177 5.68 3.08 -18.98
N ASP A 178 4.63 3.38 -18.23
CA ASP A 178 3.54 4.27 -18.67
C ASP A 178 3.73 5.71 -18.15
N ILE A 179 4.48 5.88 -17.06
CA ILE A 179 4.81 7.18 -16.47
C ILE A 179 6.13 7.68 -17.03
N THR A 180 6.14 8.94 -17.50
CA THR A 180 7.36 9.62 -17.96
C THR A 180 8.20 10.12 -16.79
N GLY A 181 9.51 10.29 -16.99
CA GLY A 181 10.40 10.87 -15.97
C GLY A 181 9.96 12.27 -15.51
N GLU A 182 9.46 13.13 -16.41
CA GLU A 182 8.92 14.46 -16.06
C GLU A 182 7.69 14.36 -15.15
N ARG A 183 6.82 13.38 -15.41
CA ARG A 183 5.65 13.11 -14.57
C ARG A 183 6.08 12.54 -13.22
N ALA A 184 7.07 11.65 -13.18
CA ALA A 184 7.65 11.14 -11.94
C ALA A 184 8.24 12.27 -11.08
N ILE A 185 9.00 13.21 -11.67
CA ILE A 185 9.50 14.40 -10.96
C ILE A 185 8.32 15.22 -10.38
N SER A 186 7.25 15.38 -11.15
CA SER A 186 6.06 16.12 -10.70
C SER A 186 5.35 15.44 -9.53
N ILE A 187 5.29 14.11 -9.54
CA ILE A 187 4.76 13.27 -8.45
C ILE A 187 5.68 13.34 -7.22
N ALA A 188 7.00 13.43 -7.39
CA ALA A 188 7.95 13.45 -6.28
C ALA A 188 8.00 14.79 -5.51
N ARG A 189 7.69 15.93 -6.16
CA ARG A 189 7.82 17.28 -5.59
C ARG A 189 7.07 17.52 -4.26
N PRO A 190 5.85 16.99 -4.03
CA PRO A 190 5.18 17.08 -2.74
C PRO A 190 5.92 16.35 -1.62
N HIS A 191 6.66 15.29 -1.95
CA HIS A 191 7.36 14.43 -0.99
C HIS A 191 8.82 14.84 -0.76
N GLN A 192 9.42 15.57 -1.71
CA GLN A 192 10.84 15.94 -1.65
C GLN A 192 11.12 17.31 -2.28
N ARG A 193 11.97 18.10 -1.63
CA ARG A 193 12.42 19.40 -2.14
C ARG A 193 13.58 19.23 -3.13
N ASP A 194 13.66 20.17 -4.07
CA ASP A 194 14.75 20.26 -5.05
C ASP A 194 14.93 19.01 -5.94
N VAL A 195 13.83 18.35 -6.32
CA VAL A 195 13.86 17.23 -7.28
C VAL A 195 14.12 17.78 -8.68
N THR A 196 15.30 17.47 -9.22
CA THR A 196 15.72 17.94 -10.55
C THR A 196 15.77 16.85 -11.61
N ASN A 197 15.85 15.58 -11.20
CA ASN A 197 16.00 14.45 -12.12
C ASN A 197 15.28 13.20 -11.59
N ALA A 198 14.92 12.30 -12.50
CA ALA A 198 14.43 10.96 -12.22
C ALA A 198 15.19 9.94 -13.07
N ALA A 199 15.74 8.91 -12.43
CA ALA A 199 16.43 7.80 -13.09
C ALA A 199 15.51 6.57 -13.16
N LEU A 200 15.43 5.90 -14.32
CA LEU A 200 14.65 4.67 -14.47
C LEU A 200 15.47 3.48 -14.03
N LYS A 201 14.92 2.67 -13.13
CA LYS A 201 15.49 1.39 -12.68
C LYS A 201 14.49 0.27 -12.91
N PHE A 202 14.97 -0.91 -13.28
CA PHE A 202 14.19 -2.14 -13.33
C PHE A 202 14.60 -3.01 -12.15
N VAL A 203 13.67 -3.20 -11.23
CA VAL A 203 13.89 -3.93 -9.97
C VAL A 203 13.42 -5.37 -10.13
N PRO A 204 14.26 -6.37 -9.85
CA PRO A 204 13.88 -7.78 -9.97
C PRO A 204 12.97 -8.22 -8.81
N LEU A 205 11.84 -8.81 -9.17
CA LEU A 205 10.86 -9.41 -8.26
C LEU A 205 10.65 -10.88 -8.60
N TRP A 206 10.45 -11.71 -7.57
CA TRP A 206 9.91 -13.04 -7.72
C TRP A 206 8.39 -12.97 -7.66
N LYS A 207 7.74 -12.98 -8.83
CA LYS A 207 6.27 -13.14 -8.91
C LYS A 207 5.94 -14.58 -8.58
N TYR A 208 4.97 -14.79 -7.70
CA TYR A 208 4.49 -16.12 -7.37
C TYR A 208 2.97 -16.20 -7.45
N THR A 209 2.47 -17.34 -7.89
CA THR A 209 1.06 -17.73 -7.79
C THR A 209 1.01 -19.03 -7.01
N TYR A 210 -0.06 -19.25 -6.24
CA TYR A 210 -0.22 -20.47 -5.50
C TYR A 210 -1.69 -20.91 -5.42
N GLU A 211 -1.87 -22.21 -5.30
CA GLU A 211 -3.14 -22.86 -4.99
C GLU A 211 -2.91 -23.93 -3.92
N ILE A 212 -3.80 -23.99 -2.94
CA ILE A 212 -3.77 -24.88 -1.79
C ILE A 212 -5.06 -25.67 -1.79
N GLN A 213 -4.92 -26.99 -1.78
CA GLN A 213 -6.01 -27.91 -1.53
C GLN A 213 -5.51 -28.99 -0.57
N ALA A 214 -5.82 -28.82 0.72
CA ALA A 214 -5.39 -29.75 1.76
C ALA A 214 -6.55 -30.13 2.67
N GLN A 215 -6.58 -31.40 3.07
CA GLN A 215 -7.51 -31.90 4.08
C GLN A 215 -6.74 -32.44 5.27
N ARG A 216 -7.23 -32.17 6.47
CA ARG A 216 -6.66 -32.65 7.73
C ARG A 216 -7.74 -33.34 8.52
N GLN A 217 -7.56 -34.64 8.73
CA GLN A 217 -8.39 -35.37 9.66
C GLN A 217 -7.81 -35.28 11.06
N PHE A 218 -8.62 -34.80 12.01
CA PHE A 218 -8.30 -34.86 13.42
C PHE A 218 -9.48 -35.49 14.19
N ARG A 219 -9.25 -36.70 14.71
CA ARG A 219 -10.30 -37.58 15.27
C ARG A 219 -11.43 -37.79 14.25
N SER A 220 -12.65 -37.37 14.58
CA SER A 220 -13.84 -37.47 13.73
C SER A 220 -14.11 -36.23 12.88
N LYS A 221 -13.29 -35.17 12.99
CA LYS A 221 -13.47 -33.94 12.23
C LYS A 221 -12.48 -33.89 11.06
N ILE A 222 -13.00 -33.50 9.90
CA ILE A 222 -12.20 -33.16 8.71
C ILE A 222 -12.13 -31.65 8.65
N ILE A 223 -10.94 -31.14 8.39
CA ILE A 223 -10.65 -29.71 8.29
C ILE A 223 -10.04 -29.47 6.92
N ASP A 224 -10.78 -28.75 6.10
CA ASP A 224 -10.35 -28.35 4.77
C ASP A 224 -9.58 -27.04 4.86
N ILE A 225 -8.46 -27.00 4.14
CA ILE A 225 -7.59 -25.85 3.97
C ILE A 225 -7.52 -25.61 2.46
N GLU A 226 -8.28 -24.62 2.02
CA GLU A 226 -8.32 -24.20 0.64
C GLU A 226 -7.92 -22.73 0.55
N GLY A 227 -7.24 -22.38 -0.52
CA GLY A 227 -6.89 -21.00 -0.81
C GLY A 227 -6.00 -20.87 -2.02
N ASN A 228 -6.04 -19.72 -2.64
CA ASN A 228 -5.22 -19.38 -3.78
C ASN A 228 -4.83 -17.92 -3.70
N GLY A 229 -3.80 -17.53 -4.44
CA GLY A 229 -3.40 -16.14 -4.51
C GLY A 229 -2.17 -15.92 -5.37
N GLU A 230 -1.80 -14.66 -5.50
CA GLU A 230 -0.57 -14.24 -6.12
C GLU A 230 0.10 -13.16 -5.27
N GLY A 231 1.36 -12.87 -5.58
CA GLY A 231 2.10 -11.79 -4.95
C GLY A 231 3.51 -11.67 -5.50
N TYR A 232 4.26 -10.74 -4.93
CA TYR A 232 5.62 -10.43 -5.34
C TYR A 232 6.54 -10.51 -4.13
N PHE A 233 7.73 -11.05 -4.34
CA PHE A 233 8.79 -11.08 -3.34
C PHE A 233 10.01 -10.37 -3.91
N ASN A 234 10.37 -9.23 -3.32
CA ASN A 234 11.45 -8.40 -3.81
C ASN A 234 12.80 -9.12 -3.59
N SER A 235 13.50 -9.35 -4.70
CA SER A 235 14.73 -10.13 -4.72
C SER A 235 15.97 -9.35 -4.20
N MET A 236 15.80 -8.08 -3.85
CA MET A 236 16.84 -7.21 -3.32
C MET A 236 16.79 -7.10 -1.79
N ASN A 237 15.59 -7.16 -1.19
CA ASN A 237 15.38 -6.77 0.21
C ASN A 237 14.51 -7.72 1.05
N GLU A 238 14.07 -8.85 0.49
CA GLU A 238 13.22 -9.85 1.18
C GLU A 238 11.82 -9.34 1.58
N ILE A 239 11.36 -8.23 1.00
CA ILE A 239 10.03 -7.69 1.28
C ILE A 239 8.98 -8.35 0.37
N PHE A 240 7.86 -8.75 0.97
CA PHE A 240 6.68 -9.20 0.23
C PHE A 240 5.82 -7.99 -0.13
N GLU A 241 5.50 -7.88 -1.41
CA GLU A 241 4.73 -6.78 -1.97
C GLU A 241 3.50 -7.33 -2.70
N ASN A 242 2.43 -6.55 -2.70
CA ASN A 242 1.21 -6.86 -3.44
C ASN A 242 0.93 -5.76 -4.45
N PHE A 243 1.72 -5.71 -5.50
CA PHE A 243 1.54 -4.75 -6.57
C PHE A 243 0.34 -5.12 -7.45
N ASP A 244 -0.51 -4.16 -7.76
CA ASP A 244 -1.48 -4.27 -8.84
C ASP A 244 -0.76 -4.00 -10.18
N LEU A 245 -0.04 -5.01 -10.68
CA LEU A 245 0.65 -4.90 -11.97
C LEU A 245 -0.24 -5.38 -13.11
N PRO A 246 -0.27 -4.65 -14.23
CA PRO A 246 -0.89 -5.14 -15.44
C PRO A 246 -0.11 -6.35 -15.99
N GLU A 247 -0.58 -6.89 -17.11
CA GLU A 247 0.04 -8.03 -17.76
C GLU A 247 1.54 -7.78 -18.04
N ILE A 248 2.38 -8.69 -17.51
CA ILE A 248 3.83 -8.65 -17.65
C ILE A 248 4.20 -9.09 -19.07
N SER A 249 4.88 -8.21 -19.81
CA SER A 249 5.36 -8.50 -21.16
C SER A 249 6.82 -8.98 -21.13
N ASN A 250 7.21 -9.84 -22.07
CA ASN A 250 8.60 -10.24 -22.27
C ASN A 250 9.47 -9.13 -22.89
N GLN A 251 8.83 -8.06 -23.38
CA GLN A 251 9.48 -6.88 -23.95
C GLN A 251 8.89 -5.62 -23.36
N VAL A 252 9.73 -4.63 -23.07
CA VAL A 252 9.30 -3.32 -22.59
C VAL A 252 9.88 -2.20 -23.44
N GLU A 253 9.03 -1.23 -23.78
CA GLU A 253 9.42 -0.03 -24.50
C GLU A 253 9.89 1.03 -23.50
N VAL A 254 11.10 1.54 -23.71
CA VAL A 254 11.74 2.53 -22.86
C VAL A 254 12.02 3.79 -23.67
N LYS A 255 11.48 4.90 -23.20
CA LYS A 255 11.59 6.24 -23.81
C LYS A 255 12.62 7.11 -23.10
N VAL A 256 13.66 6.49 -22.55
CA VAL A 256 14.80 7.19 -21.95
C VAL A 256 16.09 6.57 -22.43
N ASN A 257 17.12 7.41 -22.54
CA ASN A 257 18.42 6.97 -23.02
C ASN A 257 19.14 6.10 -21.99
N ASP A 258 19.00 6.45 -20.72
CA ASP A 258 19.68 5.83 -19.59
C ASP A 258 18.67 5.16 -18.66
N TYR A 259 18.86 3.87 -18.41
CA TYR A 259 18.12 3.07 -17.43
C TYR A 259 19.06 2.02 -16.82
N GLU A 260 18.76 1.60 -15.61
CA GLU A 260 19.50 0.56 -14.90
C GLU A 260 18.64 -0.69 -14.78
N VAL A 261 19.20 -1.88 -15.03
CA VAL A 261 18.55 -3.15 -14.72
C VAL A 261 19.30 -3.77 -13.54
N LYS A 262 18.63 -3.84 -12.38
CA LYS A 262 19.21 -4.40 -11.16
C LYS A 262 19.26 -5.92 -11.26
N ALA A 263 20.29 -6.54 -10.68
CA ALA A 263 20.41 -8.00 -10.63
C ALA A 263 19.81 -8.52 -9.31
N PRO A 264 19.10 -9.67 -9.30
CA PRO A 264 18.55 -10.23 -8.08
C PRO A 264 19.68 -10.63 -7.12
N ILE A 265 19.55 -10.25 -5.85
CA ILE A 265 20.47 -10.67 -4.78
C ILE A 265 20.04 -12.04 -4.24
N ILE A 266 18.74 -12.25 -4.11
CA ILE A 266 18.15 -13.48 -3.60
C ILE A 266 17.91 -14.47 -4.73
N THR A 267 18.42 -15.68 -4.55
CA THR A 267 18.26 -16.76 -5.54
C THR A 267 16.82 -17.26 -5.63
N LYS A 268 16.49 -17.96 -6.73
CA LYS A 268 15.15 -18.55 -6.89
C LYS A 268 14.85 -19.53 -5.77
N GLU A 269 15.83 -20.34 -5.36
CA GLU A 269 15.69 -21.35 -4.31
C GLU A 269 15.40 -20.73 -2.94
N GLU A 270 16.11 -19.66 -2.59
CA GLU A 270 15.91 -18.92 -1.34
C GLU A 270 14.55 -18.23 -1.31
N ALA A 271 14.20 -17.53 -2.40
CA ALA A 271 12.88 -16.91 -2.56
C ALA A 271 11.76 -17.95 -2.46
N THR A 272 11.92 -19.10 -3.14
CA THR A 272 10.97 -20.21 -3.07
C THR A 272 10.76 -20.66 -1.64
N LYS A 273 11.83 -20.85 -0.87
CA LYS A 273 11.74 -21.23 0.54
C LYS A 273 10.97 -20.19 1.36
N ALA A 274 11.30 -18.91 1.21
CA ALA A 274 10.65 -17.82 1.94
C ALA A 274 9.16 -17.70 1.61
N ILE A 275 8.80 -17.81 0.33
CA ILE A 275 7.40 -17.74 -0.14
C ILE A 275 6.60 -18.92 0.41
N TYR A 276 7.13 -20.16 0.37
CA TYR A 276 6.46 -21.30 1.00
C TYR A 276 6.24 -21.10 2.49
N GLU A 277 7.23 -20.59 3.21
CA GLU A 277 7.11 -20.33 4.66
C GLU A 277 6.01 -19.30 4.95
N ARG A 278 5.94 -18.21 4.18
CA ARG A 278 4.86 -17.21 4.29
C ARG A 278 3.49 -17.80 4.00
N VAL A 279 3.34 -18.54 2.89
CA VAL A 279 2.05 -19.12 2.49
C VAL A 279 1.59 -20.15 3.52
N ILE A 280 2.48 -21.01 4.03
CA ILE A 280 2.14 -21.97 5.08
C ILE A 280 1.67 -21.24 6.35
N ASP A 281 2.38 -20.20 6.79
CA ASP A 281 2.00 -19.42 7.98
C ASP A 281 0.63 -18.75 7.79
N GLN A 282 0.38 -18.14 6.63
CA GLN A 282 -0.89 -17.48 6.30
C GLN A 282 -2.09 -18.43 6.39
N TYR A 283 -1.92 -19.68 5.98
CA TYR A 283 -2.98 -20.70 6.01
C TYR A 283 -2.89 -21.62 7.24
N THR A 284 -2.07 -21.26 8.23
CA THR A 284 -2.03 -21.95 9.51
C THR A 284 -3.15 -21.44 10.43
N ARG A 285 -3.92 -22.36 11.01
CA ARG A 285 -5.03 -22.06 11.92
C ARG A 285 -4.89 -22.85 13.22
N ASP A 286 -5.16 -22.21 14.35
CA ASP A 286 -5.28 -22.88 15.64
C ASP A 286 -6.73 -23.30 15.86
N VAL A 287 -6.98 -24.61 15.94
CA VAL A 287 -8.32 -25.18 16.07
C VAL A 287 -8.50 -25.80 17.46
N LYS A 288 -9.59 -25.43 18.12
CA LYS A 288 -9.98 -25.93 19.44
C LYS A 288 -10.96 -27.09 19.31
N PHE A 289 -10.69 -28.16 20.03
CA PHE A 289 -11.55 -29.34 20.10
C PHE A 289 -11.96 -29.57 21.53
N ASP A 290 -13.23 -29.35 21.81
CA ASP A 290 -13.82 -29.66 23.10
C ASP A 290 -14.45 -31.05 23.05
N ASN A 291 -14.15 -31.88 24.05
CA ASN A 291 -14.74 -33.19 24.22
C ASN A 291 -15.20 -33.36 25.67
N THR A 292 -16.41 -33.89 25.85
CA THR A 292 -16.97 -34.13 27.18
C THR A 292 -16.75 -35.59 27.56
N ILE A 293 -16.09 -35.83 28.69
CA ILE A 293 -15.91 -37.16 29.27
C ILE A 293 -16.52 -37.15 30.67
N GLY A 294 -17.71 -37.74 30.81
CA GLY A 294 -18.49 -37.66 32.05
C GLY A 294 -19.00 -36.24 32.29
N GLU A 295 -18.66 -35.65 33.44
CA GLU A 295 -18.97 -34.25 33.79
C GLU A 295 -17.83 -33.26 33.46
N ALA A 296 -16.70 -33.75 32.95
CA ALA A 296 -15.55 -32.92 32.60
C ALA A 296 -15.52 -32.56 31.11
N ILE A 297 -15.22 -31.29 30.79
CA ILE A 297 -14.91 -30.84 29.42
C ILE A 297 -13.39 -30.76 29.28
N ILE A 298 -12.83 -31.56 28.36
CA ILE A 298 -11.43 -31.50 27.98
C ILE A 298 -11.33 -30.69 26.70
N SER A 299 -10.53 -29.63 26.75
CA SER A 299 -10.24 -28.79 25.59
C SER A 299 -8.83 -29.06 25.07
N GLU A 300 -8.72 -29.37 23.78
CA GLU A 300 -7.46 -29.61 23.09
C GLU A 300 -7.26 -28.57 21.98
N HIS A 301 -6.09 -27.93 21.96
CA HIS A 301 -5.72 -26.94 20.96
C HIS A 301 -4.75 -27.57 19.97
N LYS A 302 -5.09 -27.57 18.68
CA LYS A 302 -4.23 -28.11 17.63
C LYS A 302 -3.97 -27.06 16.55
N ARG A 303 -2.69 -26.81 16.27
CA ARG A 303 -2.27 -26.03 15.10
C ARG A 303 -2.33 -26.90 13.85
N ILE A 304 -2.98 -26.38 12.82
CA ILE A 304 -3.22 -27.06 11.56
C ILE A 304 -2.71 -26.16 10.43
N SER A 305 -1.87 -26.72 9.56
CA SER A 305 -1.26 -26.00 8.44
C SER A 305 -1.18 -26.90 7.20
N PRO A 306 -1.16 -26.31 5.99
CA PRO A 306 -0.83 -27.06 4.79
C PRO A 306 0.65 -27.48 4.82
N SER A 307 0.97 -28.55 4.09
CA SER A 307 2.34 -28.97 3.84
C SER A 307 2.81 -28.48 2.47
N LYS A 308 4.12 -28.38 2.26
CA LYS A 308 4.68 -27.92 0.96
C LYS A 308 4.19 -28.74 -0.25
N LYS A 309 3.81 -30.00 -0.06
CA LYS A 309 3.36 -30.89 -1.14
C LYS A 309 1.91 -30.62 -1.58
N GLU A 310 1.15 -29.90 -0.76
CA GLU A 310 -0.27 -29.59 -1.00
C GLU A 310 -0.46 -28.14 -1.46
N ILE A 311 0.66 -27.46 -1.72
CA ILE A 311 0.70 -26.11 -2.24
C ILE A 311 1.32 -26.23 -3.62
N GLU A 312 0.49 -26.04 -4.65
CA GLU A 312 0.97 -25.86 -6.00
C GLU A 312 1.43 -24.41 -6.13
N MET A 313 2.66 -24.18 -6.59
CA MET A 313 3.24 -22.85 -6.62
C MET A 313 4.09 -22.66 -7.88
N GLU A 314 3.80 -21.60 -8.61
CA GLU A 314 4.61 -21.13 -9.72
C GLU A 314 5.39 -19.89 -9.29
N ILE A 315 6.69 -19.85 -9.59
CA ILE A 315 7.56 -18.72 -9.24
C ILE A 315 8.40 -18.37 -10.46
N GLU A 316 8.35 -17.09 -10.82
CA GLU A 316 9.04 -16.54 -11.97
C GLU A 316 9.67 -15.18 -11.67
N MET A 317 10.74 -14.85 -12.39
CA MET A 317 11.39 -13.56 -12.27
C MET A 317 10.70 -12.57 -13.21
N VAL A 318 10.31 -11.44 -12.67
CA VAL A 318 9.76 -10.30 -13.39
C VAL A 318 10.45 -9.03 -12.91
N TYR A 319 10.33 -7.96 -13.68
CA TYR A 319 10.90 -6.66 -13.34
C TYR A 319 9.80 -5.63 -13.12
N LEU A 320 9.97 -4.84 -12.07
CA LEU A 320 9.17 -3.65 -11.80
C LEU A 320 9.96 -2.43 -12.27
N PRO A 321 9.45 -1.65 -13.23
CA PRO A 321 10.07 -0.38 -13.58
C PRO A 321 9.75 0.65 -12.49
N VAL A 322 10.78 1.36 -12.02
CA VAL A 322 10.70 2.31 -10.92
C VAL A 322 11.47 3.57 -11.30
N TRP A 323 10.84 4.73 -11.14
CA TRP A 323 11.51 6.02 -11.19
C TRP A 323 12.09 6.35 -9.83
N GLU A 324 13.40 6.54 -9.77
CA GLU A 324 14.09 7.12 -8.63
C GLU A 324 14.26 8.62 -8.85
N ALA A 325 13.40 9.42 -8.22
CA ALA A 325 13.48 10.87 -8.24
C ALA A 325 14.43 11.37 -7.15
N LYS A 326 15.66 11.76 -7.51
CA LYS A 326 16.67 12.22 -6.55
C LYS A 326 16.41 13.68 -6.14
N GLY A 327 16.31 13.91 -4.83
CA GLY A 327 16.35 15.23 -4.21
C GLY A 327 17.69 15.49 -3.51
N LYS A 328 17.78 16.57 -2.74
CA LYS A 328 19.03 17.00 -2.10
C LYS A 328 19.58 16.02 -1.05
N ARG A 329 18.70 15.28 -0.36
CA ARG A 329 19.08 14.38 0.75
C ARG A 329 18.61 12.94 0.55
N ASN A 330 17.48 12.75 -0.13
CA ASN A 330 16.81 11.47 -0.27
C ASN A 330 16.26 11.35 -1.70
N SER A 331 15.97 10.13 -2.13
CA SER A 331 15.17 9.85 -3.34
C SER A 331 13.72 9.52 -2.99
N VAL A 332 12.84 9.70 -3.97
CA VAL A 332 11.45 9.19 -3.94
C VAL A 332 11.35 8.14 -5.03
N GLU A 333 10.89 6.95 -4.68
CA GLU A 333 10.71 5.85 -5.60
C GLU A 333 9.26 5.77 -6.04
N ILE A 334 9.04 5.71 -7.35
CA ILE A 334 7.71 5.78 -7.95
C ILE A 334 7.57 4.63 -8.93
N ASN A 335 6.53 3.82 -8.78
CA ASN A 335 6.21 2.78 -9.75
C ASN A 335 5.96 3.42 -11.12
N ALA A 336 6.78 3.07 -12.11
CA ALA A 336 6.74 3.68 -13.43
C ALA A 336 5.57 3.20 -14.28
N ASN A 337 4.81 2.22 -13.82
CA ASN A 337 3.57 1.78 -14.46
C ASN A 337 2.37 2.64 -14.02
N ASN A 338 2.09 2.72 -12.73
CA ASN A 338 0.87 3.36 -12.23
C ASN A 338 1.10 4.76 -11.63
N GLY A 339 2.35 5.14 -11.34
CA GLY A 339 2.72 6.42 -10.73
C GLY A 339 2.57 6.46 -9.21
N GLU A 340 2.36 5.32 -8.57
CA GLU A 340 2.28 5.18 -7.12
C GLU A 340 3.65 5.39 -6.47
N VAL A 341 3.69 6.16 -5.38
CA VAL A 341 4.91 6.34 -4.58
C VAL A 341 5.11 5.07 -3.72
N LEU A 342 6.27 4.46 -3.85
CA LEU A 342 6.59 3.23 -3.11
C LEU A 342 6.86 3.55 -1.64
N SER A 343 6.22 2.78 -0.75
CA SER A 343 6.34 2.93 0.70
C SER A 343 7.56 2.20 1.27
N ASN A 344 8.05 1.19 0.55
CA ASN A 344 9.26 0.46 0.87
C ASN A 344 10.34 0.79 -0.15
N PRO A 345 11.61 0.96 0.29
CA PRO A 345 12.71 1.10 -0.64
C PRO A 345 12.86 -0.20 -1.43
N VAL A 346 13.04 -0.09 -2.74
CA VAL A 346 13.16 -1.25 -3.64
C VAL A 346 14.53 -1.91 -3.60
N ASP A 347 15.53 -1.22 -3.05
CA ASP A 347 16.91 -1.67 -2.87
C ASP A 347 17.35 -1.45 -1.42
N ASN A 348 18.31 -2.25 -0.95
CA ASN A 348 18.93 -2.11 0.36
C ASN A 348 20.10 -1.11 0.35
N ASP A 349 20.47 -0.57 -0.81
CA ASP A 349 21.44 0.50 -0.96
C ASP A 349 20.93 1.80 -0.31
N VAL A 350 21.03 1.87 1.02
CA VAL A 350 20.92 3.13 1.75
C VAL A 350 22.13 3.98 1.33
N GLU A 351 21.94 4.90 0.38
CA GLU A 351 22.86 6.03 0.17
C GLU A 351 22.82 6.90 1.45
N ILE A 352 23.58 6.50 2.49
CA ILE A 352 23.84 7.36 3.64
C ILE A 352 24.78 8.47 3.15
N MET A 353 24.25 9.67 2.91
CA MET A 353 25.05 10.90 2.72
C MET A 353 24.74 11.95 3.77
#